data_AF-A0A2Z5WUB3-F1
#
_entry.id   AF-A0A2Z5WUB3-F1
#
_cell.length_a   1.000
_cell.length_b   1.000
_cell.length_c   1.000
_cell.angle_alpha   90.00
_cell.angle_beta   90.00
_cell.angle_gamma   90.00
#
_symmetry.space_group_name_H-M   'P 1'
#
loop_
_entity.id
_entity.type
_entity.pdbx_description
1 polymer ?
#
loop_
_entity_poly.entity_id
_entity_poly.type
_entity_poly.pdbx_seq_one_letter_code
_entity_poly.pdbx_strand_id
1 'polypeptide(L)'
;MSNYRTISWYGDHSRNYGQIVYFVYNVRKRAKAMQIVSATEAKQSFGAVIDKAQREPVMIRKQNRDVAVIMSIEDYQRITRINIQEFQQFRDQIGKKAQKLGLTEDKLNELLNDDQ
;
A
#
# COMPACT_ATOMS: atom_id res chain seq x y z
N MET A 1 2.65 -26.49 0.09
CA MET A 1 2.46 -25.65 -1.10
C MET A 1 1.46 -24.55 -0.76
N SER A 2 1.90 -23.31 -0.64
CA SER A 2 1.01 -22.14 -0.60
C SER A 2 1.68 -21.05 -1.42
N ASN A 3 1.20 -20.87 -2.65
CA ASN A 3 1.70 -19.89 -3.62
C ASN A 3 1.25 -18.49 -3.20
N TYR A 4 2.16 -17.69 -2.65
CA TYR A 4 2.01 -16.23 -2.62
C TYR A 4 3.05 -15.65 -3.58
N ARG A 5 2.56 -15.18 -4.72
CA ARG A 5 3.34 -14.48 -5.74
C ARG A 5 3.92 -13.20 -5.13
N THR A 6 5.24 -13.10 -5.16
CA THR A 6 6.02 -11.89 -4.85
C THR A 6 5.54 -10.73 -5.73
N ILE A 7 4.96 -9.69 -5.13
CA ILE A 7 4.67 -8.45 -5.84
C ILE A 7 6.00 -7.69 -5.92
N SER A 8 6.56 -7.65 -7.13
CA SER A 8 7.73 -6.86 -7.47
C SER A 8 7.38 -5.38 -7.34
N TRP A 9 8.03 -4.71 -6.39
CA TRP A 9 8.00 -3.27 -6.23
C TRP A 9 9.26 -2.71 -6.85
N TYR A 10 9.22 -2.30 -8.11
CA TYR A 10 10.04 -1.23 -8.72
C TYR A 10 9.59 -1.09 -10.20
N GLY A 11 8.91 0.01 -10.54
CA GLY A 11 8.67 0.44 -11.94
C GLY A 11 7.22 0.78 -12.30
N ASP A 12 7.03 2.03 -12.76
CA ASP A 12 5.84 2.66 -13.37
C ASP A 12 4.67 3.10 -12.45
N HIS A 13 4.54 4.43 -12.31
CA HIS A 13 3.77 5.14 -11.28
C HIS A 13 2.42 5.75 -11.73
N SER A 14 1.90 5.42 -12.91
CA SER A 14 0.73 6.17 -13.43
C SER A 14 -0.65 5.51 -13.23
N ARG A 15 -0.75 4.24 -12.80
CA ARG A 15 -2.07 3.52 -12.72
C ARG A 15 -2.32 2.63 -11.49
N ASN A 16 -1.36 2.44 -10.57
CA ASN A 16 -1.40 1.27 -9.69
C ASN A 16 -1.94 1.50 -8.26
N TYR A 17 -1.97 2.73 -7.73
CA TYR A 17 -2.35 2.95 -6.33
C TYR A 17 -3.81 2.60 -6.02
N GLY A 18 -4.73 2.95 -6.92
CA GLY A 18 -6.15 2.59 -6.77
C GLY A 18 -6.36 1.07 -6.76
N GLN A 19 -5.65 0.34 -7.62
CA GLN A 19 -5.78 -1.11 -7.74
C GLN A 19 -5.18 -1.86 -6.55
N ILE A 20 -4.07 -1.38 -6.00
CA ILE A 20 -3.41 -1.99 -4.82
C ILE A 20 -4.27 -1.76 -3.57
N VAL A 21 -4.73 -0.52 -3.34
CA VAL A 21 -5.64 -0.22 -2.23
C VAL A 21 -6.93 -1.03 -2.35
N TYR A 22 -7.49 -1.12 -3.56
CA TYR A 22 -8.67 -1.94 -3.84
C TYR A 22 -8.42 -3.43 -3.57
N PHE A 23 -7.28 -3.97 -4.02
CA PHE A 23 -6.92 -5.38 -3.82
C PHE A 23 -6.74 -5.71 -2.33
N VAL A 24 -5.94 -4.94 -1.60
CA VAL A 24 -5.70 -5.16 -0.17
C VAL A 24 -6.99 -5.01 0.64
N TYR A 25 -7.86 -4.05 0.27
CA TYR A 25 -9.16 -3.87 0.90
C TYR A 25 -10.09 -5.08 0.69
N ASN A 26 -10.19 -5.59 -0.55
CA ASN A 26 -11.13 -6.64 -0.95
C ASN A 26 -10.70 -8.07 -0.55
N VAL A 27 -9.43 -8.32 -0.23
CA VAL A 27 -8.94 -9.65 0.16
C VAL A 27 -9.51 -10.12 1.52
N ARG A 28 -10.06 -9.23 2.38
CA ARG A 28 -10.60 -9.61 3.71
C ARG A 28 -12.02 -9.15 4.04
N LYS A 29 -12.56 -8.09 3.43
CA LYS A 29 -13.99 -7.73 3.58
C LYS A 29 -14.71 -8.17 2.31
N ARG A 30 -15.71 -9.07 2.43
CA ARG A 30 -16.58 -9.49 1.31
C ARG A 30 -16.97 -8.26 0.47
N ALA A 31 -16.63 -8.30 -0.82
CA ALA A 31 -16.64 -7.18 -1.76
C ALA A 31 -17.91 -6.31 -1.62
N LYS A 32 -17.77 -5.17 -0.95
CA LYS A 32 -18.68 -4.04 -1.08
C LYS A 32 -18.05 -3.06 -2.07
N ALA A 33 -18.86 -2.55 -2.99
CA ALA A 33 -18.41 -1.71 -4.09
C ALA A 33 -17.87 -0.37 -3.56
N MET A 34 -16.61 -0.06 -3.85
CA MET A 34 -16.01 1.23 -3.57
C MET A 34 -16.75 2.33 -4.33
N GLN A 35 -17.19 3.38 -3.65
CA GLN A 35 -17.84 4.51 -4.31
C GLN A 35 -16.80 5.38 -5.02
N ILE A 36 -17.12 5.87 -6.20
CA ILE A 36 -16.29 6.78 -6.98
C ILE A 36 -16.99 8.13 -7.08
N VAL A 37 -16.27 9.20 -6.78
CA VAL A 37 -16.77 10.58 -6.87
C VAL A 37 -15.79 11.45 -7.65
N SER A 38 -16.27 12.53 -8.26
CA SER A 38 -15.39 13.53 -8.85
C SER A 38 -14.72 14.40 -7.77
N ALA A 39 -13.59 15.02 -8.11
CA ALA A 39 -12.95 16.01 -7.24
C ALA A 39 -13.87 17.20 -6.94
N THR A 40 -14.75 17.55 -7.87
CA THR A 40 -15.74 18.61 -7.71
C THR A 40 -16.80 18.21 -6.67
N GLU A 41 -17.36 17.01 -6.79
CA GLU A 41 -18.32 16.47 -5.82
C GLU A 41 -17.70 16.32 -4.43
N ALA A 42 -16.46 15.83 -4.34
CA ALA A 42 -15.75 15.72 -3.08
C ALA A 42 -15.54 17.09 -2.40
N LYS A 43 -15.27 18.13 -3.19
CA LYS A 43 -15.17 19.51 -2.69
C LYS A 43 -16.53 20.05 -2.22
N GLN A 44 -17.58 19.81 -2.98
CA GLN A 44 -18.92 20.36 -2.71
C GLN A 44 -19.65 19.64 -1.57
N SER A 45 -19.35 18.36 -1.34
CA SER A 45 -20.07 17.52 -0.39
C SER A 45 -19.11 16.75 0.53
N PHE A 46 -18.06 17.44 0.99
CA PHE A 46 -16.98 16.81 1.76
C PHE A 46 -17.48 16.07 3.02
N GLY A 47 -18.40 16.65 3.78
CA GLY A 47 -18.98 15.99 4.97
C GLY A 47 -19.62 14.64 4.64
N ALA A 48 -20.44 14.60 3.59
CA ALA A 48 -21.06 13.35 3.13
C ALA A 48 -20.03 12.32 2.62
N VAL A 49 -18.92 12.78 2.02
CA VAL A 49 -17.82 11.91 1.60
C VAL A 49 -17.11 11.30 2.81
N ILE A 50 -16.87 12.06 3.86
CA ILE A 50 -16.27 11.57 5.11
C ILE A 50 -17.19 10.56 5.80
N ASP A 51 -18.49 10.86 5.90
CA ASP A 51 -19.47 9.94 6.50
C ASP A 51 -19.53 8.60 5.76
N LYS A 52 -19.44 8.65 4.44
CA LYS A 52 -19.37 7.45 3.60
C LYS A 52 -18.06 6.68 3.80
N ALA A 53 -16.94 7.39 3.86
CA ALA A 53 -15.61 6.82 4.10
C ALA A 53 -15.50 6.04 5.42
N GLN A 54 -16.35 6.34 6.41
CA GLN A 54 -16.43 5.56 7.66
C GLN A 54 -16.93 4.12 7.42
N ARG A 55 -17.76 3.90 6.39
CA ARG A 55 -18.35 2.58 6.09
C ARG A 55 -17.56 1.86 5.01
N GLU A 56 -17.18 2.58 3.96
CA GLU A 56 -16.46 2.04 2.80
C GLU A 56 -15.57 3.11 2.15
N PRO A 57 -14.39 2.75 1.61
CA PRO A 57 -13.53 3.70 0.95
C PRO A 57 -14.21 4.42 -0.21
N VAL A 58 -13.86 5.70 -0.40
CA VAL A 58 -14.33 6.54 -1.49
C VAL A 58 -13.15 6.95 -2.35
N MET A 59 -13.20 6.64 -3.65
CA MET A 59 -12.22 7.03 -4.64
C MET A 59 -12.59 8.38 -5.25
N ILE A 60 -11.65 9.31 -5.27
CA ILE A 60 -11.80 10.61 -5.90
C ILE A 60 -11.12 10.58 -7.28
N ARG A 61 -11.86 11.00 -8.31
CA ARG A 61 -11.35 11.16 -9.68
C ARG A 61 -11.29 12.62 -10.13
N LYS A 62 -10.26 12.96 -10.89
CA LYS A 62 -10.14 14.25 -11.59
C LYS A 62 -9.77 13.99 -13.04
N GLN A 63 -10.55 14.52 -13.98
CA GLN A 63 -10.28 14.36 -15.43
C GLN A 63 -10.06 12.88 -15.82
N ASN A 64 -10.94 12.00 -15.34
CA ASN A 64 -10.87 10.55 -15.55
C ASN A 64 -9.60 9.85 -15.01
N ARG A 65 -8.87 10.49 -14.09
CA ARG A 65 -7.76 9.89 -13.36
C ARG A 65 -8.12 9.73 -11.89
N ASP A 66 -7.79 8.59 -11.32
CA ASP A 66 -7.88 8.36 -9.88
C ASP A 66 -6.80 9.20 -9.18
N VAL A 67 -7.19 10.06 -8.25
CA VAL A 67 -6.27 11.03 -7.62
C VAL A 67 -6.16 10.88 -6.10
N ALA A 68 -7.17 10.32 -5.44
CA ALA A 68 -7.12 10.07 -3.99
C ALA A 68 -8.11 8.97 -3.59
N VAL A 69 -7.89 8.38 -2.43
CA VAL A 69 -8.86 7.52 -1.74
C VAL A 69 -9.01 8.04 -0.31
N ILE A 70 -10.26 8.19 0.14
CA ILE A 70 -10.61 8.49 1.53
C ILE A 70 -11.16 7.21 2.15
N MET A 71 -10.75 6.90 3.38
CA MET A 71 -11.21 5.74 4.14
C MET A 71 -11.19 6.05 5.64
N SER A 72 -11.86 5.19 6.42
CA SER A 72 -11.80 5.24 7.88
C SER A 72 -10.38 5.07 8.40
N ILE A 73 -10.11 5.60 9.60
CA ILE A 73 -8.80 5.48 10.23
C ILE A 73 -8.50 4.02 10.61
N GLU A 74 -9.52 3.24 10.94
CA GLU A 74 -9.43 1.81 11.25
C GLU A 74 -8.99 1.02 10.01
N ASP A 75 -9.58 1.32 8.84
CA ASP A 75 -9.19 0.67 7.59
C ASP A 75 -7.77 1.06 7.16
N TYR A 76 -7.39 2.33 7.32
CA TYR A 76 -6.00 2.78 7.12
C TYR A 76 -5.03 2.02 8.01
N GLN A 77 -5.29 1.97 9.33
CA GLN A 77 -4.42 1.28 10.28
C GLN A 77 -4.33 -0.22 9.97
N ARG A 78 -5.44 -0.87 9.58
CA ARG A 78 -5.47 -2.28 9.19
C ARG A 78 -4.56 -2.55 8.00
N ILE A 79 -4.65 -1.74 6.95
CA ILE A 79 -3.81 -1.86 5.75
C ILE A 79 -2.33 -1.63 6.11
N THR A 80 -2.04 -0.56 6.86
CA THR A 80 -0.66 -0.23 7.24
C THR A 80 -0.01 -1.32 8.11
N ARG A 81 -0.75 -1.94 9.04
CA ARG A 81 -0.23 -3.05 9.85
C ARG A 81 0.13 -4.27 8.99
N ILE A 82 -0.68 -4.59 7.98
CA ILE A 82 -0.38 -5.69 7.04
C ILE A 82 0.91 -5.38 6.29
N ASN A 83 1.06 -4.16 5.77
CA ASN A 83 2.26 -3.74 5.04
C ASN A 83 3.51 -3.85 5.91
N ILE A 84 3.44 -3.42 7.18
CA ILE A 84 4.56 -3.55 8.12
C ILE A 84 4.89 -5.01 8.35
N GLN A 85 3.90 -5.86 8.60
CA GLN A 85 4.14 -7.28 8.87
C GLN A 85 4.80 -7.99 7.68
N GLU A 86 4.30 -7.76 6.46
CA GLU A 86 4.88 -8.33 5.23
C GLU A 86 6.29 -7.80 4.98
N PHE A 87 6.51 -6.51 5.21
CA PHE A 87 7.83 -5.90 5.08
C PHE A 87 8.82 -6.47 6.09
N GLN A 88 8.43 -6.67 7.35
CA GLN A 88 9.30 -7.27 8.36
C GLN A 88 9.65 -8.72 8.00
N GLN A 89 8.67 -9.51 7.55
CA GLN A 89 8.93 -10.88 7.09
C GLN A 89 9.89 -10.92 5.89
N PHE A 90 9.71 -10.01 4.94
CA PHE A 90 10.60 -9.87 3.80
C PHE A 90 12.01 -9.47 4.24
N ARG A 91 12.14 -8.46 5.11
CA ARG A 91 13.43 -8.04 5.68
C ARG A 91 14.14 -9.18 6.40
N ASP A 92 13.43 -9.95 7.21
CA ASP A 92 14.01 -11.09 7.93
C ASP A 92 14.56 -12.14 6.97
N GLN A 93 13.86 -12.42 5.87
CA GLN A 93 14.32 -13.36 4.84
C GLN A 93 15.55 -12.84 4.11
N ILE A 94 15.56 -11.58 3.72
CA ILE A 94 16.70 -10.94 3.05
C ILE A 94 17.90 -10.88 3.98
N GLY A 95 17.73 -10.47 5.23
CA GLY A 95 18.79 -10.42 6.24
C GLY A 95 19.44 -11.78 6.46
N LYS A 96 18.63 -12.84 6.64
CA LYS A 96 19.14 -14.22 6.75
C LYS A 96 19.89 -14.68 5.51
N LYS A 97 19.42 -14.32 4.31
CA LYS A 97 20.09 -14.67 3.05
C LYS A 97 21.41 -13.91 2.90
N ALA A 98 21.43 -12.62 3.19
CA ALA A 98 22.63 -11.80 3.11
C ALA A 98 23.72 -12.28 4.09
N GLN A 99 23.34 -12.58 5.34
CA GLN A 99 24.26 -13.14 6.32
C GLN A 99 24.84 -14.50 5.86
N LYS A 100 24.00 -15.39 5.30
CA LYS A 100 24.47 -16.65 4.71
C LYS A 100 25.43 -16.46 3.53
N LEU A 101 25.30 -15.37 2.80
CA LEU A 101 26.19 -15.01 1.68
C LEU A 101 27.44 -14.25 2.14
N GLY A 102 27.67 -14.13 3.45
CA GLY A 102 28.88 -13.51 4.00
C GLY A 102 28.77 -11.99 4.19
N LEU A 103 27.56 -11.41 4.18
CA LEU A 103 27.37 -10.03 4.62
C LEU A 103 27.59 -9.96 6.13
N THR A 104 28.76 -9.49 6.53
CA THR A 104 29.15 -9.19 7.91
C THR A 104 28.98 -7.70 8.21
N GLU A 105 29.02 -7.33 9.48
CA GLU A 105 28.97 -5.92 9.90
C GLU A 105 30.12 -5.11 9.28
N ASP A 106 31.33 -5.68 9.23
CA ASP A 106 32.48 -5.05 8.61
C ASP A 106 32.28 -4.83 7.11
N LYS A 107 31.72 -5.84 6.40
CA LYS A 107 31.46 -5.74 4.97
C LYS A 107 30.32 -4.76 4.66
N LEU A 108 29.34 -4.65 5.55
CA LEU A 108 28.27 -3.66 5.47
C LEU A 108 28.82 -2.25 5.65
N ASN A 109 29.67 -2.03 6.65
CA ASN A 109 30.32 -0.75 6.90
C ASN A 109 31.22 -0.33 5.73
N GLU A 110 31.90 -1.27 5.08
CA GLU A 110 32.66 -0.99 3.84
C GLU A 110 31.72 -0.48 2.72
N LEU A 111 30.62 -1.19 2.45
CA LEU A 111 29.67 -0.82 1.38
C LEU A 111 28.99 0.53 1.62
N LEU A 112 28.67 0.88 2.86
CA LEU A 112 27.98 2.14 3.19
C LEU A 112 28.92 3.36 3.11
N ASN A 113 30.23 3.13 3.24
CA ASN A 113 31.23 4.19 3.15
C ASN A 113 31.78 4.38 1.72
N ASP A 114 31.59 3.41 0.82
CA ASP A 114 32.00 3.48 -0.60
C ASP A 114 31.15 4.47 -1.43
N ASP A 115 29.98 4.87 -0.93
CA ASP A 115 29.05 5.81 -1.58
C ASP A 115 29.24 7.28 -1.11
N GLN A 116 30.29 7.60 -0.34
CA GLN A 116 30.65 8.95 0.14
C GLN A 116 31.88 9.52 -0.59
#